data_AF-A0A382KNN5-F1
#
_entry.id   AF-A0A382KNN5-F1
#
_cell.length_a   1.000
_cell.length_b   1.000
_cell.length_c   1.000
_cell.angle_alpha   90.00
_cell.angle_beta   90.00
_cell.angle_gamma   90.00
#
_symmetry.space_group_name_H-M   'P 1'
#
loop_
_entity.id
_entity.type
_entity.pdbx_description
1 polymer ?
#
loop_
_entity_poly.entity_id
_entity_poly.type
_entity_poly.pdbx_seq_one_letter_code
_entity_poly.pdbx_strand_id
1 'polypeptide(L)' 'MYEKITNDNVIMFAIKHYDNPQCEGEKEFYDDMKRFKYIKRLLRKHKDTNVLKERLLLNHIIVLHNLFGS' A
#
# COMPACT_ATOMS: atom_id res chain seq x y z
N MET A 1 -13.02 6.44 -17.56
CA MET A 1 -12.10 6.76 -16.43
C MET A 1 -12.79 6.30 -15.16
N TYR A 2 -12.12 5.66 -14.20
CA TYR A 2 -12.79 5.31 -12.93
C TYR A 2 -13.01 6.60 -12.12
N GLU A 3 -14.12 7.31 -12.35
CA GLU A 3 -14.42 8.58 -11.68
C GLU A 3 -14.52 8.45 -10.16
N LYS A 4 -14.80 7.25 -9.65
CA LYS A 4 -14.81 6.92 -8.24
C LYS A 4 -14.15 5.57 -7.99
N ILE A 5 -13.18 5.55 -7.08
CA ILE A 5 -12.57 4.30 -6.61
C ILE A 5 -13.52 3.65 -5.60
N THR A 6 -13.94 2.43 -5.88
CA THR A 6 -14.78 1.56 -5.04
C THR A 6 -13.99 0.31 -4.63
N ASN A 7 -14.53 -0.48 -3.70
CA ASN A 7 -13.91 -1.75 -3.32
C ASN A 7 -13.79 -2.73 -4.49
N ASP A 8 -14.71 -2.64 -5.46
CA ASP A 8 -14.77 -3.56 -6.61
C ASP A 8 -13.74 -3.19 -7.69
N ASN A 9 -13.37 -1.91 -7.81
CA ASN A 9 -12.46 -1.43 -8.84
C ASN A 9 -11.06 -1.05 -8.33
N VAL A 10 -10.83 -1.04 -7.01
CA VAL A 10 -9.55 -0.62 -6.42
C VAL A 10 -8.36 -1.45 -6.90
N ILE A 11 -8.57 -2.75 -7.14
CA ILE A 11 -7.50 -3.63 -7.65
C ILE A 11 -7.14 -3.25 -9.08
N MET A 12 -8.13 -3.10 -9.96
CA MET A 12 -7.89 -2.72 -11.36
C MET A 12 -7.26 -1.32 -11.45
N PHE A 13 -7.71 -0.40 -10.61
CA PHE A 13 -7.09 0.92 -10.47
C PHE A 13 -5.63 0.80 -10.03
N ALA A 14 -5.32 -0.02 -9.01
CA ALA A 14 -3.98 -0.20 -8.51
C ALA A 14 -3.05 -0.83 -9.56
N ILE A 15 -3.49 -1.89 -10.25
CA ILE A 15 -2.72 -2.53 -11.32
C ILE A 15 -2.35 -1.51 -12.41
N LYS A 16 -3.30 -0.67 -12.84
CA LYS A 16 -3.08 0.34 -13.87
C LYS A 16 -2.02 1.38 -13.48
N HIS A 17 -1.89 1.69 -12.19
CA HIS A 17 -0.96 2.71 -11.68
C HIS A 17 0.25 2.09 -10.96
N TYR A 18 0.43 0.78 -11.05
CA TYR A 18 1.55 0.10 -10.45
C TYR A 18 2.77 0.24 -11.37
N ASP A 19 3.64 1.19 -11.03
CA ASP A 19 4.89 1.44 -11.73
C ASP A 19 6.05 0.93 -10.87
N ASN A 20 6.44 -0.32 -11.10
CA ASN A 20 7.59 -0.95 -10.47
C ASN A 20 8.45 -1.58 -11.57
N PRO A 21 9.57 -0.94 -11.96
CA PRO A 21 10.44 -1.44 -13.03
C PRO A 21 11.14 -2.76 -12.67
N GLN A 22 11.15 -3.14 -11.38
CA GLN A 22 11.74 -4.37 -10.87
C GLN A 22 10.71 -5.49 -10.65
N CYS A 23 9.45 -5.28 -11.05
CA CYS A 23 8.39 -6.27 -10.84
C CYS A 23 8.63 -7.53 -11.70
N GLU A 24 8.92 -8.65 -11.04
CA GLU A 24 9.10 -9.94 -11.73
C GLU A 24 7.77 -10.67 -11.97
N GLY A 25 6.70 -10.32 -11.26
CA GLY A 25 5.37 -10.91 -11.48
C GLY A 25 4.25 -10.47 -10.53
N GLU A 26 3.04 -10.98 -10.79
CA GLU A 26 1.79 -10.59 -10.10
C GLU A 26 1.83 -10.79 -8.58
N LYS A 27 2.65 -11.73 -8.09
CA LYS A 27 2.80 -12.00 -6.65
C LYS A 27 3.35 -10.79 -5.90
N GLU A 28 4.31 -10.07 -6.48
CA GLU A 28 4.92 -8.89 -5.84
C GLU A 28 3.92 -7.75 -5.70
N PHE A 29 3.11 -7.52 -6.74
CA PHE A 29 2.00 -6.59 -6.69
C PHE A 29 1.07 -6.89 -5.50
N TYR A 30 0.65 -8.15 -5.31
CA TYR A 30 -0.22 -8.49 -4.18
C TYR A 30 0.47 -8.32 -2.83
N ASP A 31 1.77 -8.58 -2.73
CA ASP A 31 2.53 -8.37 -1.50
C ASP A 31 2.65 -6.88 -1.14
N ASP A 32 2.83 -6.00 -2.12
CA ASP A 32 2.79 -4.55 -1.91
C ASP A 32 1.41 -4.05 -1.52
N MET A 33 0.37 -4.59 -2.15
CA MET A 33 -1.02 -4.32 -1.76
C MET A 33 -1.29 -4.71 -0.30
N LYS A 34 -0.67 -5.78 0.22
CA LYS A 34 -0.75 -6.13 1.65
C LYS A 34 -0.05 -5.08 2.52
N ARG A 35 1.07 -4.50 2.10
CA ARG A 35 1.78 -3.42 2.82
C ARG A 35 0.91 -2.17 2.95
N PHE A 36 0.29 -1.71 1.86
CA PHE A 36 -0.66 -0.59 1.88
C PHE A 36 -1.85 -0.86 2.82
N LYS A 37 -2.46 -2.06 2.73
CA LYS A 37 -3.54 -2.48 3.63
C LYS A 37 -3.11 -2.48 5.10
N TYR A 38 -1.87 -2.87 5.38
CA TYR A 38 -1.37 -2.91 6.74
C TYR A 38 -1.05 -1.53 7.31
N ILE A 39 -0.47 -0.62 6.52
CA ILE A 39 -0.35 0.81 6.88
C ILE A 39 -1.72 1.39 7.24
N LYS A 40 -2.72 1.19 6.38
CA LYS A 40 -4.11 1.62 6.64
C LYS A 40 -4.66 1.06 7.95
N ARG A 41 -4.36 -0.21 8.27
CA ARG A 41 -4.73 -0.85 9.55
C ARG A 41 -4.04 -0.18 10.74
N LEU A 42 -2.75 0.11 10.65
CA LEU A 42 -1.99 0.78 11.71
C LEU A 42 -2.53 2.19 11.99
N LEU A 43 -2.83 2.97 10.94
CA LEU A 43 -3.39 4.32 11.08
C LEU A 43 -4.79 4.31 11.67
N ARG A 44 -5.66 3.36 11.28
CA ARG A 44 -6.98 3.17 11.92
C ARG A 44 -6.84 2.88 13.40
N LYS A 45 -5.95 1.95 13.76
CA LYS A 45 -5.69 1.62 15.17
C LYS A 45 -5.18 2.82 15.94
N HIS A 46 -4.28 3.62 15.35
CA HIS A 46 -3.82 4.86 15.97
C HIS A 46 -4.97 5.84 16.23
N LYS A 47 -5.89 6.01 15.27
CA LYS A 47 -7.09 6.84 15.46
C LYS A 47 -7.96 6.34 16.63
N ASP A 48 -8.09 5.03 16.77
CA ASP A 48 -8.94 4.44 17.81
C ASP A 48 -8.28 4.44 19.19
N THR A 49 -6.95 4.28 19.27
CA THR A 49 -6.24 4.10 20.55
C THR A 49 -5.30 5.23 20.93
N ASN A 50 -5.11 6.25 20.08
CA ASN A 50 -4.07 7.28 20.18
C ASN A 50 -2.63 6.76 20.31
N VAL A 51 -2.38 5.48 20.01
CA VAL A 51 -1.05 4.87 20.07
C VAL A 51 -0.54 4.62 18.65
N LEU A 52 0.56 5.29 18.30
CA LEU A 52 1.19 5.15 17.00
C LEU A 52 2.27 4.06 17.05
N LYS A 53 2.16 3.05 16.19
CA LYS A 53 3.20 2.02 16.04
C LYS A 53 4.29 2.49 15.06
N GLU A 54 5.02 3.54 15.44
CA GLU A 54 5.98 4.26 14.58
C GLU A 54 6.96 3.35 13.85
N ARG A 55 7.68 2.48 14.58
CA ARG A 55 8.66 1.55 13.97
C ARG A 55 8.05 0.63 12.91
N LEU A 56 6.87 0.08 13.20
CA LEU A 56 6.18 -0.79 12.25
C LEU A 56 5.72 0.01 11.02
N LEU A 57 5.15 1.19 11.23
CA LEU A 57 4.72 2.07 10.14
C LEU A 57 5.91 2.45 9.24
N LEU A 58 7.02 2.87 9.86
CA LEU A 58 8.25 3.26 9.18
C LEU A 58 8.83 2.11 8.35
N ASN A 59 8.85 0.87 8.88
CA ASN A 59 9.30 -0.29 8.12
C ASN A 59 8.52 -0.49 6.82
N HIS A 60 7.20 -0.31 6.83
CA HIS A 60 6.40 -0.43 5.61
C HIS A 60 6.62 0.74 4.65
N ILE A 61 6.76 1.96 5.18
CA ILE A 61 7.02 3.15 4.37
C ILE A 61 8.37 3.06 3.67
N ILE A 62 9.44 2.64 4.37
CA ILE A 62 10.78 2.50 3.80
C ILE A 62 10.77 1.51 2.63
N VAL A 63 10.13 0.33 2.80
CA VAL A 63 10.05 -0.67 1.74
C VAL A 63 9.32 -0.12 0.51
N LEU A 64 8.19 0.58 0.71
CA LEU A 64 7.45 1.19 -0.39
C LEU A 64 8.25 2.33 -1.05
N HIS A 65 8.98 3.12 -0.27
CA HIS A 65 9.83 4.19 -0.80
C HIS A 65 10.98 3.64 -1.63
N ASN A 66 11.63 2.55 -1.20
CA ASN A 66 12.69 1.93 -1.99
C ASN A 66 12.18 1.34 -3.31
N LEU A 67 10.90 0.97 -3.38
CA LEU A 67 10.30 0.36 -4.55
C LEU A 67 9.74 1.39 -5.55
N PHE A 68 9.08 2.44 -5.06
CA PHE A 68 8.37 3.44 -5.88
C PHE A 68 9.02 4.82 -5.87
N GLY A 69 9.95 5.08 -4.96
CA GLY A 69 10.67 6.35 -4.85
C GLY A 69 11.82 6.38 -5.84
N SER A 70 11.58 7.00 -7.00
CA SER A 70 12.64 7.59 -7.83
C SER A 70 13.08 8.93 -7.25
#